data_AF-A0AAJ0TM12-F1
#
_entry.id   AF-A0AAJ0TM12-F1
#
_cell.length_a   1.000
_cell.length_b   1.000
_cell.length_c   1.000
_cell.angle_alpha   90.00
_cell.angle_beta   90.00
_cell.angle_gamma   90.00
#
_symmetry.space_group_name_H-M   'P 1'
#
loop_
_entity.id
_entity.type
_entity.pdbx_description
1 polymer ?
#
loop_
_entity_poly.entity_id
_entity_poly.type
_entity_poly.pdbx_seq_one_letter_code
_entity_poly.pdbx_strand_id
1 'polypeptide(L)' 'ILITNQIYSEFDQRDRVELVSRDVARYWSKCLVELLKLDDKGKRLAVLRKHRSLAEGTQIQFTITGTGLEEVKGFRLF' A
#
# COMPACT_ATOMS: atom_id res chain seq x y z
N ILE A 1 -16.67 -2.88 -1.35
CA ILE A 1 -16.04 -4.20 -1.61
C ILE A 1 -14.55 -4.03 -1.42
N LEU A 2 -13.93 -4.87 -0.59
CA LEU A 2 -12.48 -4.90 -0.42
C LEU A 2 -11.95 -6.13 -1.15
N ILE A 3 -10.93 -5.95 -1.98
CA ILE A 3 -10.30 -7.03 -2.75
C ILE A 3 -8.80 -6.92 -2.49
N THR A 4 -8.15 -8.05 -2.27
CA THR A 4 -6.70 -8.14 -2.19
C THR A 4 -6.13 -8.50 -3.55
N ASN A 5 -4.99 -7.92 -3.89
CA ASN A 5 -4.27 -8.26 -5.11
C ASN A 5 -2.82 -8.62 -4.76
N GLN A 6 -2.26 -9.55 -5.53
CA GLN A 6 -0.86 -9.92 -5.43
C GLN A 6 -0.04 -9.13 -6.44
N ILE A 7 1.24 -8.97 -6.12
CA ILE A 7 2.22 -8.27 -6.96
C ILE A 7 3.41 -9.20 -7.19
N TYR A 8 4.09 -9.00 -8.30
CA TYR A 8 5.38 -9.62 -8.57
C TYR A 8 6.42 -8.53 -8.84
N SER A 9 7.66 -8.76 -8.41
CA SER A 9 8.80 -7.94 -8.78
C SER A 9 9.34 -8.41 -10.13
N GLU A 10 9.72 -7.47 -11.00
CA GLU A 10 10.51 -7.82 -12.18
C GLU A 10 11.90 -8.32 -11.71
N PHE A 11 12.38 -9.43 -12.29
CA PHE A 11 13.62 -10.08 -11.85
C PHE A 11 14.85 -9.14 -11.92
N ASP A 12 14.86 -8.23 -12.90
CA ASP A 12 15.95 -7.26 -13.11
C ASP A 12 15.75 -5.93 -12.38
N GLN A 13 14.54 -5.61 -11.91
CA GLN A 13 14.20 -4.35 -11.25
C GLN A 13 13.34 -4.62 -10.02
N ARG A 14 13.98 -4.88 -8.88
CA ARG A 14 13.29 -5.20 -7.62
C ARG A 14 12.37 -4.08 -7.14
N ASP A 15 12.66 -2.83 -7.50
CA ASP A 15 11.86 -1.66 -7.16
C ASP A 15 10.64 -1.48 -8.07
N ARG A 16 10.58 -2.22 -9.19
CA ARG A 16 9.48 -2.17 -10.14
C ARG A 16 8.54 -3.35 -9.87
N VAL A 17 7.47 -3.03 -9.16
CA VAL A 17 6.42 -3.99 -8.77
C VAL A 17 5.22 -3.84 -9.68
N GLU A 18 4.82 -4.94 -10.30
CA GLU A 18 3.69 -4.98 -11.24
C GLU A 18 2.52 -5.76 -10.63
N LEU A 19 1.30 -5.26 -10.88
CA LEU A 19 0.07 -5.91 -10.44
C LEU A 19 -0.18 -7.13 -11.33
N VAL A 20 -0.55 -8.27 -10.72
CA VAL A 20 -0.93 -9.48 -11.49
C VAL A 20 -2.10 -9.20 -12.44
N SER A 21 -3.04 -8.35 -12.00
CA SER A 21 -4.21 -7.94 -12.79
C SER A 21 -3.91 -6.86 -13.84
N ARG A 22 -2.65 -6.39 -13.93
CA ARG A 22 -2.21 -5.30 -14.82
C ARG A 22 -3.18 -4.11 -14.75
N ASP A 23 -3.73 -3.74 -15.89
CA ASP A 23 -4.59 -2.58 -16.07
C ASP A 23 -5.99 -2.74 -15.48
N VAL A 24 -6.51 -3.96 -15.36
CA VAL A 24 -7.91 -4.19 -14.94
C VAL A 24 -8.14 -3.62 -13.54
N ALA A 25 -7.27 -3.99 -12.58
CA ALA A 25 -7.35 -3.47 -11.22
C ALA A 25 -7.14 -1.95 -11.18
N ARG A 26 -6.27 -1.41 -12.04
CA ARG A 26 -5.99 0.03 -12.11
C ARG A 26 -7.20 0.82 -12.60
N TYR A 27 -7.92 0.35 -13.62
CA TYR A 27 -9.07 1.07 -14.20
C TYR A 27 -10.34 0.89 -13.37
N TRP A 28 -10.66 -0.32 -12.95
CA TRP A 28 -11.95 -0.61 -12.30
C TRP A 28 -11.99 -0.24 -10.82
N SER A 29 -10.85 -0.23 -10.14
CA SER A 29 -10.81 0.14 -8.72
C SER A 29 -11.09 1.63 -8.54
N LYS A 30 -11.98 1.96 -7.60
CA LYS A 30 -12.25 3.35 -7.17
C LYS A 30 -11.24 3.83 -6.12
N CYS A 31 -10.62 2.89 -5.41
CA CYS A 31 -9.57 3.11 -4.44
C CYS A 31 -8.48 2.05 -4.64
N LEU A 32 -7.21 2.45 -4.65
CA LEU A 32 -6.07 1.54 -4.72
C LEU A 32 -5.05 1.94 -3.65
N VAL A 33 -4.75 1.00 -2.77
CA VAL A 33 -3.78 1.16 -1.68
C VAL A 33 -2.68 0.13 -1.88
N GLU A 34 -1.44 0.60 -1.94
CA GLU A 34 -0.26 -0.24 -1.97
C GLU A 34 0.25 -0.46 -0.55
N LEU A 35 0.63 -1.70 -0.24
CA LEU A 35 1.16 -2.08 1.07
C LEU A 35 2.62 -2.47 0.93
N LEU A 36 3.50 -1.70 1.55
CA LEU A 36 4.93 -1.91 1.55
C LEU A 36 5.38 -2.41 2.92
N LYS A 37 6.34 -3.35 2.91
CA LYS A 37 7.05 -3.75 4.13
C LYS A 37 8.21 -2.78 4.33
N LEU A 38 8.36 -2.25 5.53
CA LEU A 38 9.52 -1.46 5.90
C LEU A 38 10.54 -2.37 6.60
N ASP A 39 11.82 -2.06 6.45
CA ASP A 39 12.92 -2.84 7.06
C ASP A 39 12.94 -2.72 8.60
N ASP A 40 12.26 -1.72 9.16
CA ASP A 40 12.20 -1.47 10.60
C ASP A 40 11.09 -2.29 11.29
N LYS A 41 11.50 -3.22 12.17
CA LYS A 41 10.73 -3.81 13.29
C LYS A 41 9.23 -4.08 13.03
N GLY A 42 8.90 -4.68 11.89
CA GLY A 42 7.52 -5.10 11.59
C GLY A 42 6.56 -3.96 11.23
N LYS A 43 7.09 -2.76 10.96
CA LYS A 43 6.32 -1.64 10.42
C LYS A 43 5.99 -1.89 8.95
N ARG A 44 4.84 -1.37 8.55
CA ARG A 44 4.33 -1.39 7.18
C ARG A 44 3.87 -0.01 6.80
N LEU A 45 3.93 0.28 5.52
CA LEU A 45 3.50 1.55 4.93
C LEU A 45 2.33 1.27 3.99
N ALA A 46 1.22 1.96 4.18
CA ALA A 46 0.14 2.00 3.20
C ALA A 46 0.26 3.30 2.40
N VAL A 47 0.37 3.19 1.09
CA VAL A 47 0.44 4.32 0.15
C VAL A 47 -0.82 4.34 -0.69
N LEU A 48 -1.52 5.48 -0.69
CA LEU A 48 -2.71 5.68 -1.51
C LEU A 48 -2.30 6.00 -2.95
N ARG A 49 -2.53 5.05 -3.87
CA ARG A 49 -2.20 5.20 -5.29
C ARG A 49 -3.34 5.75 -6.12
N LYS A 50 -4.58 5.48 -5.72
CA LYS A 50 -5.77 5.99 -6.42
C LYS A 50 -6.88 6.22 -5.43
N HIS A 51 -7.46 7.40 -5.46
CA HIS A 51 -8.72 7.70 -4.78
C HIS A 51 -9.43 8.86 -5.49
N ARG A 52 -10.76 8.89 -5.45
CA ARG A 52 -11.56 9.95 -6.10
C ARG A 52 -11.43 11.34 -5.46
N SER A 53 -11.01 11.40 -4.20
CA SER A 53 -11.11 12.63 -3.38
C SER A 53 -9.90 12.88 -2.48
N LEU A 54 -8.90 11.99 -2.49
CA LEU A 54 -7.69 12.13 -1.67
C LEU A 54 -6.49 12.18 -2.61
N ALA A 55 -5.45 12.90 -2.20
CA ALA A 55 -4.22 13.04 -2.97
C ALA A 55 -3.50 11.69 -3.07
N GLU A 56 -3.00 11.40 -4.28
CA GLU A 56 -2.09 10.28 -4.49
C GLU A 56 -0.80 10.49 -3.69
N GLY A 57 -0.22 9.41 -3.16
CA GLY A 57 0.97 9.44 -2.33
C GLY A 57 0.70 9.70 -0.85
N THR A 58 -0.54 9.95 -0.45
CA THR A 58 -0.92 9.97 0.97
C THR A 58 -0.53 8.65 1.61
N GLN A 59 0.18 8.71 2.73
CA GLN A 59 0.83 7.55 3.31
C GLN A 59 0.61 7.48 4.83
N ILE A 60 0.47 6.25 5.34
CA ILE A 60 0.32 5.99 6.77
C ILE A 60 1.16 4.77 7.15
N GLN A 61 1.90 4.89 8.26
CA GLN A 61 2.65 3.79 8.84
C GLN A 61 1.83 3.07 9.90
N PHE A 62 1.85 1.75 9.85
CA PHE A 62 1.14 0.91 10.80
C PHE A 62 1.98 -0.32 11.17
N THR A 63 1.68 -0.90 12.33
CA THR A 63 2.19 -2.20 12.77
C THR A 63 1.04 -3.19 12.85
N ILE A 64 1.37 -4.47 12.76
CA ILE A 64 0.42 -5.55 13.00
C ILE A 64 0.69 -6.08 14.40
N THR A 65 -0.29 -5.95 15.28
CA THR A 65 -0.25 -6.43 16.66
C THR A 65 -1.20 -7.62 16.83
N GLY A 66 -1.20 -8.27 17.99
CA GLY A 66 -2.11 -9.39 18.26
C GLY A 66 -3.59 -9.00 18.27
N THR A 67 -3.90 -7.69 18.39
CA THR A 67 -5.25 -7.13 18.42
C THR A 67 -5.67 -6.51 17.09
N GLY A 68 -4.77 -6.37 16.11
CA GLY A 68 -5.10 -5.85 14.79
C GLY A 68 -4.01 -4.95 14.18
N LEU A 69 -4.44 -3.82 13.61
CA LEU A 69 -3.56 -2.83 13.00
C LEU A 69 -3.49 -1.60 13.91
N GLU A 70 -2.28 -1.20 14.28
CA GLU A 70 -2.04 -0.02 15.10
C GLU A 70 -1.24 1.02 14.32
N GLU A 71 -1.68 2.27 14.38
CA GLU A 71 -0.94 3.38 13.78
C GLU A 71 0.35 3.64 14.57
N VAL A 72 1.46 3.84 13.85
CA VAL A 72 2.72 4.22 14.49
C VAL A 72 2.62 5.69 14.90
N LYS A 73 2.29 5.93 16.18
CA LYS A 73 2.22 7.29 16.75
C LYS A 73 3.55 8.02 16.54
N GLY A 74 3.52 9.13 15.79
CA GLY A 74 4.70 9.97 15.51
C GLY A 74 4.84 10.41 14.06
N PHE A 75 4.05 9.87 13.13
CA PHE A 75 4.08 10.29 11.72
C PHE A 75 2.94 11.28 11.44
N ARG A 76 3.18 12.60 11.62
CA ARG A 76 2.28 13.65 11.12
C ARG A 76 2.74 14.07 9.72
N LEU A 77 1.89 13.82 8.72
CA LEU A 77 1.85 14.67 7.54
C LEU A 77 1.00 15.89 7.96
N PHE A 78 1.61 17.08 7.92
CA PHE A 78 1.18 18.39 8.45
C PHE A 78 1.63 18.72 9.88
#